data_AF-A0A6A4WN83-F1
#
_entry.id   AF-A0A6A4WN83-F1
#
_cell.length_a   1.000
_cell.length_b   1.000
_cell.length_c   1.000
_cell.angle_alpha   90.00
_cell.angle_beta   90.00
_cell.angle_gamma   90.00
#
_symmetry.space_group_name_H-M   'P 1'
#
loop_
_entity.id
_entity.type
_entity.pdbx_description
1 polymer ?
#
loop_
_entity_poly.entity_id
_entity_poly.type
_entity_poly.pdbx_seq_one_letter_code
_entity_poly.pdbx_strand_id
1 'polypeptide(L)'
;MRGLNYAAEVIFGRKKYDHVSDLMCQLRWLSAENLVTYHSLCLLHKVRCHAEPEVLAGSLATVAEARGRDAAVSTGQDTLLHAPRPRTEMGKRRFTCRAPTALNSLPSDLSRLPPGAFGQRLRRHLLEEQSTSN
;
A
#
# COMPACT_ATOMS: atom_id res chain seq x y z
N MET A 1 -6.19 12.05 -12.04
CA MET A 1 -4.79 12.49 -11.86
C MET A 1 -4.18 12.66 -13.25
N ARG A 2 -3.75 13.88 -13.64
CA ARG A 2 -3.27 14.17 -15.01
C ARG A 2 -1.75 14.42 -15.12
N GLY A 3 -1.06 14.63 -14.00
CA GLY A 3 0.36 15.04 -14.00
C GLY A 3 1.33 13.95 -14.46
N LEU A 4 1.23 12.74 -13.92
CA LEU A 4 2.16 11.64 -14.25
C LEU A 4 2.01 11.20 -15.71
N ASN A 5 0.75 11.11 -16.17
CA ASN A 5 0.42 10.78 -17.55
C ASN A 5 0.99 11.81 -18.52
N TYR A 6 0.80 13.11 -18.21
CA TYR A 6 1.35 14.18 -19.01
C TYR A 6 2.89 14.17 -19.05
N ALA A 7 3.54 13.89 -17.92
CA ALA A 7 5.00 13.75 -17.89
C ALA A 7 5.50 12.59 -18.77
N ALA A 8 4.82 11.43 -18.73
CA ALA A 8 5.14 10.31 -19.60
C ALA A 8 4.92 10.64 -21.09
N GLU A 9 3.82 11.34 -21.43
CA GLU A 9 3.54 11.82 -22.79
C GLU A 9 4.60 12.81 -23.30
N VAL A 10 5.10 13.70 -22.44
CA VAL A 10 6.15 14.68 -22.79
C VAL A 10 7.48 13.97 -23.08
N ILE A 11 7.82 12.93 -22.31
CA ILE A 11 9.09 12.20 -22.47
C ILE A 11 9.11 11.36 -23.75
N PHE A 12 8.02 10.67 -24.10
CA PHE A 12 7.96 9.85 -25.32
C PHE A 12 7.61 10.63 -26.58
N GLY A 13 7.13 11.87 -26.44
CA GLY A 13 6.58 12.64 -27.54
C GLY A 13 5.21 12.07 -27.95
N ARG A 14 4.20 12.94 -28.02
CA ARG A 14 2.83 12.54 -28.39
C ARG A 14 2.80 11.75 -29.71
N LYS A 15 2.60 10.44 -29.64
CA LYS A 15 2.00 9.66 -30.72
C LYS A 15 0.53 9.44 -30.39
N LYS A 16 -0.34 9.76 -31.34
CA LYS A 16 -1.81 9.78 -31.24
C LYS A 16 -2.45 8.45 -30.74
N TYR A 17 -1.69 7.36 -30.71
CA TYR A 17 -2.17 6.00 -30.44
C TYR A 17 -1.42 5.27 -29.30
N ASP A 18 -0.46 5.90 -28.62
CA ASP A 18 0.22 5.23 -27.52
C ASP A 18 -0.62 5.32 -26.25
N HIS A 19 -1.00 4.16 -25.71
CA HIS A 19 -1.68 4.09 -24.43
C HIS A 19 -0.70 4.49 -23.33
N VAL A 20 -1.08 5.44 -22.48
CA VAL A 20 -0.23 5.93 -21.38
C VAL A 20 0.21 4.80 -20.43
N SER A 21 -0.62 3.75 -20.30
CA SER A 21 -0.28 2.53 -19.56
C SER A 21 0.95 1.80 -20.11
N ASP A 22 1.10 1.74 -21.45
CA ASP A 22 2.23 1.09 -22.12
C ASP A 22 3.52 1.89 -21.89
N LEU A 23 3.42 3.23 -21.95
CA LEU A 23 4.54 4.13 -21.67
C LEU A 23 5.01 4.01 -20.21
N MET A 24 4.08 3.92 -19.25
CA MET A 24 4.42 3.69 -17.85
C MET A 24 5.10 2.33 -17.63
N CYS A 25 4.67 1.29 -18.36
CA CYS A 25 5.31 -0.02 -18.31
C CYS A 25 6.74 0.03 -18.84
N GLN A 26 6.95 0.67 -20.00
CA GLN A 26 8.27 0.86 -20.60
C GLN A 26 9.22 1.66 -19.70
N LEU A 27 8.72 2.69 -19.02
CA LEU A 27 9.50 3.50 -18.06
C LEU A 27 9.71 2.80 -16.71
N ARG A 28 9.05 1.65 -16.47
CA ARG A 28 8.97 0.98 -15.16
C ARG A 28 8.49 1.92 -14.05
N TRP A 29 7.53 2.77 -14.40
CA TRP A 29 6.87 3.68 -13.46
C TRP A 29 5.66 3.01 -12.85
N LEU A 30 5.49 3.21 -11.54
CA LEU A 30 4.25 2.83 -10.87
C LEU A 30 3.13 3.74 -11.34
N SER A 31 1.95 3.16 -11.56
CA SER A 31 0.72 3.90 -11.78
C SER A 31 0.44 4.81 -10.59
N ALA A 32 -0.36 5.84 -10.80
CA ALA A 32 -0.67 6.78 -9.73
C ALA A 32 -1.37 6.09 -8.53
N GLU A 33 -2.20 5.08 -8.79
CA GLU A 33 -2.85 4.29 -7.74
C GLU A 33 -1.83 3.47 -6.95
N ASN A 34 -0.88 2.84 -7.65
CA ASN A 34 0.19 2.06 -7.03
C ASN A 34 1.20 2.93 -6.30
N LEU A 35 1.45 4.17 -6.74
CA LEU A 35 2.26 5.15 -6.00
C LEU A 35 1.59 5.52 -4.66
N VAL A 36 0.28 5.77 -4.67
CA VAL A 36 -0.46 6.04 -3.43
C VAL A 36 -0.39 4.82 -2.50
N THR A 37 -0.58 3.61 -3.02
CA THR A 37 -0.43 2.36 -2.25
C THR A 37 0.99 2.22 -1.69
N TYR A 38 2.01 2.42 -2.53
CA TYR A 38 3.42 2.34 -2.16
C TYR A 38 3.77 3.27 -0.99
N HIS A 39 3.41 4.55 -1.08
CA HIS A 39 3.69 5.52 -0.02
C HIS A 39 2.88 5.22 1.24
N SER A 40 1.61 4.80 1.09
CA SER A 40 0.76 4.45 2.24
C SER A 40 1.34 3.27 3.02
N LEU A 41 1.79 2.24 2.31
CA LEU A 41 2.40 1.05 2.92
C LEU A 41 3.77 1.33 3.52
N CYS A 42 4.61 2.13 2.84
CA CYS A 42 5.89 2.56 3.42
C CYS A 42 5.68 3.35 4.72
N LEU A 43 4.70 4.26 4.75
CA LEU A 43 4.36 5.01 5.95
C LEU A 43 3.86 4.08 7.06
N LEU A 44 2.93 3.19 6.74
CA LEU A 44 2.39 2.22 7.70
C LEU A 44 3.48 1.30 8.28
N HIS A 45 4.41 0.84 7.42
CA HIS A 45 5.54 0.03 7.84
C HIS A 45 6.48 0.81 8.77
N LYS A 46 6.76 2.09 8.47
CA LYS A 46 7.55 2.95 9.36
C LYS A 46 6.86 3.17 10.70
N VAL A 47 5.55 3.45 10.70
CA VAL A 47 4.76 3.57 11.95
C VAL A 47 4.84 2.28 12.76
N ARG A 48 4.76 1.12 12.12
CA ARG A 48 4.88 -0.17 12.80
C ARG A 48 6.27 -0.42 13.38
N CYS A 49 7.34 0.02 12.72
CA CYS A 49 8.71 -0.18 13.19
C CYS A 49 9.17 0.86 14.23
N HIS A 50 8.70 2.10 14.13
CA HIS A 50 9.22 3.23 14.93
C HIS A 50 8.15 3.90 15.81
N ALA A 51 6.91 3.43 15.80
CA ALA A 51 5.77 4.05 16.49
C ALA A 51 5.51 5.53 16.11
N GLU A 52 6.04 5.98 14.97
CA GLU A 52 5.96 7.38 14.53
C GLU A 52 5.28 7.51 13.16
N PRO A 53 4.42 8.53 12.96
CA PRO A 53 4.00 9.53 13.94
C PRO A 53 2.97 9.00 14.94
N GLU A 54 3.07 9.43 16.20
CA GLU A 54 2.27 8.95 17.35
C GLU A 54 0.75 9.01 17.10
N VAL A 55 0.27 10.07 16.43
CA VAL A 55 -1.14 10.23 16.06
C VAL A 55 -1.63 9.11 15.16
N LEU A 56 -0.80 8.65 14.22
CA LEU A 56 -1.14 7.52 13.36
C LEU A 56 -0.99 6.20 14.12
N ALA A 57 0.05 6.06 14.94
CA ALA A 57 0.27 4.86 15.76
C ALA A 57 -0.94 4.59 16.67
N GLY A 58 -1.47 5.60 17.35
CA GLY A 58 -2.67 5.45 18.20
C GLY A 58 -3.95 5.10 17.43
N SER A 59 -4.00 5.39 16.13
CA SER A 59 -5.15 5.02 15.27
C SER A 59 -5.03 3.62 14.64
N LEU A 60 -3.85 3.00 14.74
CA LEU A 60 -3.53 1.71 14.13
C LEU A 60 -3.42 0.65 15.23
N ALA A 61 -4.47 -0.15 15.38
CA ALA A 61 -4.47 -1.29 16.28
C ALA A 61 -4.17 -2.59 15.52
N THR A 62 -3.52 -3.53 16.18
CA THR A 62 -3.47 -4.94 15.78
C THR A 62 -4.82 -5.62 16.04
N VAL A 63 -5.04 -6.77 15.40
CA VAL A 63 -6.26 -7.58 15.64
C VAL A 63 -6.36 -8.00 17.10
N ALA A 64 -5.23 -8.29 17.76
CA ALA A 64 -5.19 -8.61 19.19
C ALA A 64 -5.63 -7.41 20.06
N GLU A 65 -5.08 -6.22 19.80
CA GLU A 65 -5.43 -5.00 20.55
C GLU A 65 -6.90 -4.61 20.35
N ALA A 66 -7.43 -4.76 19.14
CA ALA A 66 -8.82 -4.44 18.83
C ALA A 66 -9.82 -5.42 19.48
N ARG A 67 -9.43 -6.68 19.73
CA ARG A 67 -10.26 -7.71 20.39
C ARG A 67 -10.34 -7.53 21.91
N GLY A 68 -9.38 -6.84 22.54
CA GLY A 68 -9.38 -6.59 23.98
C GLY A 68 -9.38 -7.87 24.83
N ARG A 69 -10.19 -7.91 25.89
CA ARG A 69 -10.22 -9.00 26.90
C ARG A 69 -10.80 -10.34 26.39
N ASP A 70 -11.33 -10.38 25.16
CA ASP A 70 -11.86 -11.60 24.54
C ASP A 70 -10.76 -12.43 23.83
N ALA A 71 -9.49 -12.08 24.01
CA ALA A 71 -8.30 -12.72 23.43
C ALA A 71 -7.96 -14.12 24.01
N ALA A 72 -8.93 -14.83 24.61
CA ALA A 72 -8.73 -16.16 25.18
C ALA A 72 -8.31 -17.22 24.12
N VAL A 73 -8.49 -16.91 22.83
CA VAL A 73 -8.06 -17.74 21.71
C VAL A 73 -7.04 -16.97 20.88
N SER A 74 -5.75 -17.22 21.13
CA SER A 74 -4.71 -16.68 20.26
C SER A 74 -4.84 -17.31 18.88
N THR A 75 -5.10 -16.48 17.87
CA THR A 75 -5.27 -16.91 16.49
C THR A 75 -4.04 -16.48 15.71
N GLY A 76 -3.59 -17.22 14.69
CA GLY A 76 -2.48 -16.80 13.82
C GLY A 76 -2.65 -15.43 13.13
N GLN A 77 -3.84 -14.84 13.22
CA GLN A 77 -4.19 -13.50 12.73
C GLN A 77 -3.88 -12.37 13.74
N ASP A 78 -3.49 -12.69 14.97
CA ASP A 78 -3.25 -11.71 16.03
C ASP A 78 -2.11 -10.73 15.69
N THR A 79 -1.15 -11.16 14.86
CA THR A 79 -0.04 -10.33 14.38
C THR A 79 -0.41 -9.38 13.23
N LEU A 80 -1.60 -9.56 12.63
CA LEU A 80 -2.10 -8.73 11.53
C LEU A 80 -2.64 -7.40 12.06
N LEU A 81 -2.60 -6.37 11.22
CA LEU A 81 -3.22 -5.09 11.56
C LEU A 81 -4.73 -5.20 11.45
N HIS A 82 -5.45 -4.65 12.43
CA HIS A 82 -6.89 -4.59 12.40
C HIS A 82 -7.33 -3.58 11.33
N ALA A 83 -7.99 -4.08 10.29
CA ALA A 83 -8.63 -3.23 9.30
C ALA A 83 -10.11 -3.02 9.71
N PRO A 84 -10.51 -1.78 10.05
CA PRO A 84 -11.92 -1.48 10.28
C PRO A 84 -12.74 -1.84 9.04
N ARG A 85 -13.98 -2.29 9.21
CA ARG A 85 -14.93 -2.54 8.12
C ARG A 85 -15.88 -1.34 7.98
N PRO A 86 -15.52 -0.28 7.25
CA PRO A 86 -16.37 0.87 7.06
C PRO A 86 -17.61 0.51 6.25
N ARG A 87 -18.75 1.09 6.62
CA ARG A 87 -20.04 0.90 5.94
C ARG A 87 -20.17 1.69 4.63
N THR A 88 -19.28 2.66 4.40
CA THR A 88 -19.32 3.56 3.23
C THR A 88 -18.09 3.40 2.36
N GLU A 89 -18.25 3.58 1.04
CA GLU A 89 -17.13 3.58 0.07
C GLU A 89 -16.10 4.67 0.40
N MET A 90 -16.55 5.82 0.88
CA MET A 90 -15.65 6.88 1.35
C MET A 90 -14.83 6.41 2.56
N GLY A 91 -15.44 5.66 3.48
CA GLY A 91 -14.75 5.08 4.62
C GLY A 91 -13.68 4.06 4.18
N LYS A 92 -13.96 3.24 3.15
CA LYS A 92 -12.98 2.28 2.60
C LYS A 92 -11.71 2.96 2.08
N ARG A 93 -11.85 4.20 1.60
CA ARG A 93 -10.73 5.01 1.10
C ARG A 93 -9.87 5.65 2.19
N ARG A 94 -10.31 5.63 3.47
CA ARG A 94 -9.51 6.15 4.58
C ARG A 94 -8.22 5.35 4.73
N PHE A 95 -7.14 6.05 5.08
CA PHE A 95 -5.83 5.46 5.32
C PHE A 95 -5.89 4.29 6.32
N THR A 96 -6.59 4.48 7.45
CA THR A 96 -6.75 3.48 8.52
C THR A 96 -7.52 2.22 8.10
N CYS A 97 -8.23 2.24 6.96
CA CYS A 97 -8.92 1.08 6.42
C CYS A 97 -8.14 0.47 5.26
N ARG A 98 -7.74 1.30 4.29
CA ARG A 98 -7.06 0.86 3.07
C ARG A 98 -5.67 0.32 3.34
N ALA A 99 -4.86 1.02 4.15
CA ALA A 99 -3.45 0.67 4.31
C ALA A 99 -3.25 -0.66 5.10
N PRO A 100 -3.96 -0.91 6.23
CA PRO A 100 -3.91 -2.21 6.89
C PRO A 100 -4.39 -3.36 6.01
N THR A 101 -5.49 -3.15 5.26
CA THR A 101 -6.01 -4.16 4.34
C THR A 101 -4.96 -4.51 3.27
N ALA A 102 -4.36 -3.49 2.66
CA ALA A 102 -3.33 -3.67 1.64
C ALA A 102 -2.04 -4.29 2.19
N LEU A 103 -1.65 -4.00 3.44
CA LEU A 103 -0.49 -4.64 4.07
C LEU A 103 -0.76 -6.11 4.39
N ASN A 104 -1.97 -6.42 4.85
CA ASN A 104 -2.38 -7.80 5.16
C ASN A 104 -2.53 -8.68 3.90
N SER A 105 -2.76 -8.09 2.73
CA SER A 105 -2.75 -8.82 1.45
C SER A 105 -1.36 -9.05 0.89
N LEU A 106 -0.32 -8.40 1.43
CA LEU A 106 1.06 -8.64 0.98
C LEU A 106 1.56 -10.01 1.45
N PRO A 107 2.51 -10.61 0.70
CA PRO A 107 3.30 -11.74 1.18
C PRO A 107 3.93 -11.44 2.54
N SER A 108 3.84 -12.41 3.46
CA SER A 108 4.43 -12.32 4.80
C SER A 108 5.94 -12.05 4.77
N ASP A 109 6.62 -12.47 3.72
CA ASP A 109 8.05 -12.19 3.49
C ASP A 109 8.34 -10.70 3.33
N LEU A 110 7.43 -9.92 2.73
CA LEU A 110 7.60 -8.47 2.57
C LEU A 110 7.40 -7.76 3.90
N SER A 111 6.38 -8.14 4.66
CA SER A 111 5.99 -7.50 5.92
C SER A 111 7.01 -7.70 7.05
N ARG A 112 7.99 -8.60 6.88
CA ARG A 112 9.08 -8.86 7.84
C ARG A 112 10.37 -8.13 7.51
N LEU A 113 10.45 -7.44 6.37
CA LEU A 113 11.67 -6.76 5.95
C LEU A 113 11.94 -5.51 6.80
N PRO A 114 13.22 -5.12 6.97
CA PRO A 114 13.54 -3.84 7.59
C PRO A 114 13.08 -2.66 6.70
N PRO A 115 12.80 -1.47 7.28
CA PRO A 115 12.31 -0.31 6.54
C PRO A 115 13.16 0.09 5.33
N GLY A 116 14.49 -0.11 5.42
CA GLY A 116 15.42 0.18 4.32
C GLY A 116 15.26 -0.73 3.09
N ALA A 117 14.88 -2.00 3.29
CA ALA A 117 14.69 -2.97 2.22
C ALA A 117 13.22 -3.06 1.76
N PHE A 118 12.28 -2.74 2.66
CA PHE A 118 10.84 -2.82 2.42
C PHE A 118 10.42 -2.03 1.18
N GLY A 119 10.82 -0.75 1.08
CA GLY A 119 10.42 0.11 -0.05
C GLY A 119 10.91 -0.43 -1.39
N GLN A 120 12.16 -0.86 -1.49
CA GLN A 120 12.69 -1.37 -2.77
C GLN A 120 11.97 -2.66 -3.20
N ARG A 121 11.69 -3.56 -2.25
CA ARG A 121 11.00 -4.83 -2.54
C ARG A 121 9.52 -4.60 -2.86
N LEU A 122 8.85 -3.72 -2.13
CA LEU A 122 7.45 -3.35 -2.37
C LEU A 122 7.27 -2.70 -3.74
N ARG A 123 8.16 -1.76 -4.13
CA ARG A 123 8.08 -1.12 -5.45
C ARG A 123 8.16 -2.15 -6.58
N ARG A 124 9.05 -3.14 -6.45
CA ARG A 124 9.18 -4.23 -7.43
C ARG A 124 7.93 -5.10 -7.48
N HIS A 125 7.38 -5.48 -6.32
CA HIS A 125 6.15 -6.26 -6.23
C HIS A 125 4.97 -5.53 -6.91
N LEU A 126 4.78 -4.24 -6.62
CA LEU A 126 3.72 -3.44 -7.24
C LEU A 126 3.91 -3.24 -8.76
N LEU A 127 5.15 -3.19 -9.24
CA LEU A 127 5.44 -3.15 -10.68
C LEU A 127 5.08 -4.47 -11.37
N GLU A 128 5.38 -5.60 -10.72
CA GLU A 128 5.04 -6.95 -11.21
C GLU A 128 3.51 -7.11 -11.28
N GLU A 129 2.78 -6.76 -10.22
CA GLU A 129 1.30 -6.79 -10.20
C GLU A 129 0.69 -5.88 -11.28
N GLN A 130 1.25 -4.69 -11.49
CA GLN A 130 0.78 -3.77 -12.52
C GLN A 130 0.95 -4.34 -13.93
N SER A 131 2.03 -5.07 -14.18
CA SER A 131 2.29 -5.69 -15.48
C SER A 131 1.38 -6.88 -15.76
N THR A 132 0.91 -7.58 -14.72
CA THR A 132 -0.01 -8.73 -14.86
C THR A 132 -1.46 -8.33 -15.09
N SER A 133 -1.81 -7.07 -14.78
CA SER A 133 -3.19 -6.58 -14.83
C SER A 133 -3.54 -5.79 -16.10
N ASN A 134 -2.58 -5.60 -17.01
CA ASN A 134 -2.76 -5.10 -18.38
C ASN A 134 -2.81 -6.28 -19.35
#